data_AF-A0A2P6S9E2-F1
#
_entry.id   AF-A0A2P6S9E2-F1
#
_cell.length_a   1.000
_cell.length_b   1.000
_cell.length_c   1.000
_cell.angle_alpha   90.00
_cell.angle_beta   90.00
_cell.angle_gamma   90.00
#
_symmetry.space_group_name_H-M   'P 1'
#
loop_
_entity.id
_entity.type
_entity.pdbx_description
1 polymer ?
#
loop_
_entity_poly.entity_id
_entity_poly.type
_entity_poly.pdbx_seq_one_letter_code
_entity_poly.pdbx_strand_id
1 'polypeptide(L)'
;MHQNMDLCLIEEQPLELDTDSTEEDRKYYKEWYQCNRKAKNVIRSTMSNTVRGSIVEPDLAMDFLEAIADKYRESHKAEELGSLRGSMS
;
A
#
# COMPACT_ATOMS: atom_id res chain seq x y z
N MET A 1 9.63 -17.58 14.50
CA MET A 1 8.37 -16.83 14.71
C MET A 1 8.35 -15.70 13.69
N HIS A 2 7.37 -15.68 12.78
CA HIS A 2 7.19 -14.58 11.82
C HIS A 2 6.66 -13.37 12.60
N GLN A 3 7.55 -12.54 13.12
CA GLN A 3 7.17 -11.41 13.97
C GLN A 3 6.62 -10.27 13.07
N ASN A 4 5.30 -10.11 13.08
CA ASN A 4 4.51 -8.92 12.75
C ASN A 4 4.85 -8.16 11.45
N MET A 5 5.01 -8.84 10.31
CA MET A 5 5.29 -8.16 9.03
C MET A 5 4.14 -7.28 8.51
N ASP A 6 2.94 -7.47 9.05
CA ASP A 6 1.67 -6.86 8.69
C ASP A 6 1.23 -5.77 9.69
N LEU A 7 2.03 -5.47 10.72
CA LEU A 7 1.70 -4.45 11.73
C LEU A 7 1.26 -3.11 11.11
N CYS A 8 1.97 -2.66 10.09
CA CYS A 8 1.67 -1.39 9.40
C CYS A 8 0.37 -1.42 8.57
N LEU A 9 -0.24 -2.60 8.41
CA LEU A 9 -1.50 -2.80 7.69
C LEU A 9 -2.69 -2.95 8.66
N ILE A 10 -2.42 -3.21 9.94
CA ILE A 10 -3.44 -3.47 10.97
C ILE A 10 -3.56 -2.27 11.91
N GLU A 11 -2.42 -1.68 12.29
CA GLU A 11 -2.35 -0.58 13.24
C GLU A 11 -2.11 0.75 12.52
N GLU A 12 -2.65 1.82 13.09
CA GLU A 12 -2.46 3.18 12.60
C GLU A 12 -0.99 3.59 12.61
N GLN A 13 -0.64 4.51 11.71
CA GLN A 13 0.69 5.08 11.63
C GLN A 13 1.04 5.76 12.97
N PRO A 14 2.19 5.44 13.59
CA PRO A 14 2.60 6.08 14.82
C PRO A 14 2.85 7.57 14.59
N LEU A 15 2.55 8.36 15.62
CA LEU A 15 2.89 9.78 15.64
C LEU A 15 4.41 9.99 15.50
N GLU A 16 4.79 11.15 14.96
CA GLU A 16 6.20 11.52 14.90
C GLU A 16 6.80 11.60 16.30
N LEU A 17 8.03 11.11 16.42
CA LEU A 17 8.76 11.11 17.68
C LEU A 17 9.25 12.51 18.02
N ASP A 18 9.13 12.87 19.28
CA ASP A 18 9.57 14.14 19.86
C ASP A 18 10.49 13.92 21.09
N THR A 19 10.75 15.01 21.83
CA THR A 19 11.56 14.96 23.04
C THR A 19 10.91 14.18 24.17
N ASP A 20 9.58 14.12 24.20
CA ASP A 20 8.78 13.57 25.29
C ASP A 20 8.47 12.08 25.07
N SER A 21 8.69 11.59 23.84
CA SER A 21 8.48 10.19 23.46
C SER A 21 9.28 9.22 24.35
N THR A 22 8.65 8.13 24.77
CA THR A 22 9.30 7.10 25.60
C THR A 22 10.24 6.21 24.78
N GLU A 23 11.05 5.38 25.44
CA GLU A 23 11.85 4.38 24.72
C GLU A 23 10.97 3.36 23.98
N GLU A 24 9.82 3.03 24.58
CA GLU A 24 8.78 2.17 24.02
C GLU A 24 8.20 2.78 22.75
N ASP A 25 7.85 4.08 22.75
CA ASP A 25 7.34 4.78 21.56
C ASP A 25 8.35 4.76 20.42
N ARG A 26 9.62 5.04 20.73
CA ARG A 26 10.71 5.01 19.75
C ARG A 26 10.93 3.60 19.18
N LYS A 27 10.76 2.56 20.00
CA LYS A 27 10.85 1.17 19.57
C LYS A 27 9.68 0.81 18.66
N TYR A 28 8.46 1.14 19.07
CA TYR A 28 7.25 0.88 18.29
C TYR A 28 7.30 1.60 16.94
N TYR A 29 7.68 2.88 16.91
CA TYR A 29 7.89 3.66 15.70
C TYR A 29 8.84 2.93 14.73
N LYS A 30 10.02 2.52 15.21
CA LYS A 30 11.00 1.81 14.39
C LYS A 30 10.46 0.48 13.86
N GLU A 31 9.75 -0.27 14.70
CA GLU A 31 9.16 -1.55 14.32
C GLU A 31 8.09 -1.37 13.23
N TRP A 32 7.17 -0.42 13.43
CA TRP A 32 6.11 -0.10 12.46
C TRP A 32 6.69 0.28 11.09
N TYR A 33 7.68 1.18 11.03
CA TYR A 33 8.30 1.57 9.76
C TYR A 33 9.14 0.47 9.11
N GLN A 34 9.73 -0.43 9.91
CA GLN A 34 10.37 -1.62 9.36
C GLN A 34 9.34 -2.56 8.70
N CYS A 35 8.18 -2.72 9.33
CA CYS A 35 7.07 -3.50 8.77
C CYS A 35 6.52 -2.84 7.51
N ASN A 36 6.32 -1.52 7.52
CA ASN A 36 5.93 -0.74 6.34
C ASN A 36 6.86 -0.99 5.15
N ARG A 37 8.17 -0.90 5.36
CA ARG A 37 9.17 -1.16 4.30
C ARG A 37 9.12 -2.61 3.81
N LYS A 38 8.92 -3.58 4.69
CA LYS A 38 8.82 -4.99 4.31
C LYS A 38 7.55 -5.25 3.50
N ALA A 39 6.40 -4.78 3.98
CA ALA A 39 5.11 -4.90 3.30
C ALA A 39 5.16 -4.27 1.90
N LYS A 40 5.69 -3.04 1.76
CA LYS A 40 5.90 -2.40 0.45
C LYS A 40 6.72 -3.25 -0.51
N ASN A 41 7.80 -3.86 -0.05
CA ASN A 41 8.62 -4.72 -0.90
C ASN A 41 7.88 -5.97 -1.36
N VAL A 42 7.08 -6.58 -0.48
CA VAL A 42 6.24 -7.72 -0.83
C VAL A 42 5.21 -7.29 -1.89
N ILE A 43 4.44 -6.23 -1.65
CA ILE A 43 3.46 -5.68 -2.60
C ILE A 43 4.13 -5.39 -3.95
N ARG A 44 5.24 -4.66 -3.95
CA ARG A 44 5.98 -4.32 -5.18
C ARG A 44 6.41 -5.57 -5.94
N SER A 45 6.83 -6.64 -5.24
CA SER A 45 7.30 -7.89 -5.85
C SER A 45 6.19 -8.73 -6.46
N THR A 46 4.96 -8.65 -5.93
CA THR A 46 3.82 -9.43 -6.42
C THR A 46 3.10 -8.76 -7.59
N MET A 47 3.29 -7.46 -7.79
CA MET A 47 2.71 -6.71 -8.90
C MET A 47 3.39 -7.00 -10.25
N SER A 48 2.58 -7.02 -11.31
CA SER A 48 3.09 -7.02 -12.69
C SER A 48 3.79 -5.70 -13.01
N ASN A 49 4.75 -5.74 -13.95
CA ASN A 49 5.49 -4.55 -14.36
C ASN A 49 4.57 -3.46 -14.94
N THR A 50 3.48 -3.84 -15.61
CA THR A 50 2.48 -2.92 -16.17
C THR A 50 1.77 -2.12 -15.10
N VAL A 51 1.28 -2.78 -14.04
CA VAL A 51 0.60 -2.09 -12.92
C VAL A 51 1.61 -1.29 -12.10
N ARG A 52 2.83 -1.83 -11.90
CA ARG A 52 3.90 -1.10 -11.20
C ARG A 52 4.26 0.19 -11.91
N GLY A 53 4.32 0.19 -13.25
CA GLY A 53 4.64 1.37 -14.05
C GLY A 53 3.54 2.43 -14.12
N SER A 54 2.30 2.09 -13.73
CA SER A 54 1.14 3.00 -13.79
C SER A 54 0.78 3.64 -12.45
N ILE A 55 1.51 3.31 -11.37
CA ILE A 55 1.30 3.82 -10.02
C ILE A 55 2.55 4.58 -9.58
N VAL A 56 2.37 5.79 -9.04
CA VAL A 56 3.43 6.49 -8.31
C VAL A 56 3.56 5.81 -6.95
N GLU A 57 4.72 5.23 -6.64
CA GLU A 57 4.94 4.46 -5.41
C GLU A 57 4.76 5.36 -4.16
N PRO A 58 3.72 5.13 -3.33
CA PRO A 58 3.50 5.92 -2.11
C PRO A 58 4.50 5.55 -1.02
N ASP A 59 4.64 6.38 0.00
CA ASP A 59 5.56 6.13 1.12
C ASP A 59 5.09 4.99 2.03
N LEU A 60 3.77 4.84 2.20
CA LEU A 60 3.14 3.84 3.06
C LEU A 60 2.64 2.63 2.27
N ALA A 61 2.70 1.46 2.88
CA ALA A 61 2.22 0.19 2.31
C ALA A 61 0.70 0.19 2.13
N MET A 62 -0.04 0.78 3.07
CA MET A 62 -1.50 0.90 2.99
C MET A 62 -1.93 1.77 1.82
N ASP A 63 -1.34 2.95 1.66
CA ASP A 63 -1.59 3.83 0.51
C ASP A 63 -1.24 3.13 -0.81
N PHE A 64 -0.20 2.29 -0.81
CA PHE A 64 0.15 1.50 -2.00
C PHE A 64 -0.95 0.48 -2.34
N LEU A 65 -1.54 -0.21 -1.35
CA LEU A 65 -2.67 -1.11 -1.58
C LEU A 65 -3.91 -0.35 -2.09
N GLU A 66 -4.18 0.83 -1.55
CA GLU A 66 -5.31 1.66 -1.99
C GLU A 66 -5.13 2.15 -3.43
N ALA A 67 -3.94 2.64 -3.79
CA ALA A 67 -3.63 3.04 -5.16
C ALA A 67 -3.79 1.88 -6.15
N ILE A 68 -3.43 0.65 -5.75
CA ILE A 68 -3.65 -0.55 -6.55
C ILE A 68 -5.15 -0.82 -6.72
N ALA A 69 -5.92 -0.78 -5.62
CA ALA A 69 -7.37 -1.00 -5.65
C ALA A 69 -8.08 -0.01 -6.58
N ASP A 70 -7.68 1.26 -6.54
CA ASP A 70 -8.23 2.29 -7.42
C ASP A 70 -7.88 2.06 -8.89
N LYS A 71 -6.65 1.63 -9.21
CA LYS A 71 -6.28 1.27 -10.58
C LYS A 71 -7.12 0.13 -11.13
N TYR A 72 -7.38 -0.90 -10.33
CA TYR A 72 -8.25 -2.00 -10.75
C TYR A 72 -9.70 -1.52 -10.95
N ARG A 73 -10.20 -0.64 -10.10
CA ARG A 73 -11.54 -0.04 -10.24
C ARG A 73 -11.65 0.82 -11.51
N GLU A 74 -10.63 1.60 -11.83
CA GLU A 74 -10.56 2.38 -13.08
C GLU A 74 -10.54 1.48 -14.31
N SER A 75 -9.71 0.42 -14.30
CA SER A 75 -9.62 -0.56 -15.39
C SER A 75 -10.96 -1.24 -15.64
N HIS A 76 -11.65 -1.66 -14.58
CA HIS A 76 -12.97 -2.30 -14.68
C HIS A 76 -14.01 -1.38 -15.33
N LYS A 77 -14.08 -0.11 -14.89
CA LYS A 77 -14.99 0.89 -15.49
C LYS A 77 -14.67 1.12 -16.97
N ALA A 78 -13.40 1.15 -17.35
CA ALA A 78 -12.98 1.33 -18.74
C ALA A 78 -13.40 0.14 -19.62
N GLU A 79 -13.27 -1.08 -19.12
CA GLU A 79 -13.72 -2.31 -19.80
C GLU A 79 -15.24 -2.34 -20.00
N GLU A 80 -16.02 -2.00 -18.97
CA GLU A 80 -17.49 -1.92 -19.05
C GLU A 80 -17.94 -0.91 -20.10
N LEU A 81 -17.35 0.30 -20.11
CA LEU A 81 -17.65 1.33 -21.10
C LEU A 81 -17.25 0.91 -22.52
N GLY A 82 -16.12 0.21 -22.68
CA GLY A 82 -15.68 -0.35 -23.96
C GLY A 82 -16.65 -1.40 -24.49
N SER A 83 -17.13 -2.29 -23.62
CA SER A 83 -18.10 -3.35 -23.96
C SER A 83 -19.48 -2.78 -24.35
N LEU A 84 -19.95 -1.75 -23.65
CA LEU A 84 -21.19 -1.04 -24.00
C LEU A 84 -21.09 -0.32 -25.36
N ARG A 85 -19.95 0.29 -25.68
CA ARG A 85 -19.75 0.92 -27.00
C ARG A 85 -19.62 -0.10 -28.13
N GLY A 86 -18.99 -1.24 -27.86
CA GLY A 86 -18.86 -2.35 -28.82
C GLY A 86 -20.17 -3.09 -29.11
N SER A 87 -21.10 -3.15 -28.16
CA SER A 87 -22.41 -3.77 -28.32
C SER A 87 -23.47 -2.86 -28.97
N MET A 88 -23.21 -1.56 -29.08
CA MET A 88 -24.03 -0.58 -29.81
C MET A 88 -23.55 -0.31 -31.25
N SER A 89 -22.49 -0.99 -31.71
CA SER A 89 -21.94 -0.91 -33.08
C SER A 89 -22.34 -2.14 -33.88
#